data_AF-A0A9J9KM83-F1
#
_entry.id   AF-A0A9J9KM83-F1
#
_cell.length_a   1.000
_cell.length_b   1.000
_cell.length_c   1.000
_cell.angle_alpha   90.00
_cell.angle_beta   90.00
_cell.angle_gamma   90.00
#
_symmetry.space_group_name_H-M   'P 1'
#
loop_
_entity.id
_entity.type
_entity.pdbx_description
1 polymer ?
#
loop_
_entity_poly.entity_id
_entity_poly.type
_entity_poly.pdbx_seq_one_letter_code
_entity_poly.pdbx_strand_id
1 'polypeptide(L)'
;MSEQQHVRADGTVTFLPHRLNRHPVVVRGLTADELWICCGLSGAAGLLVGAPLSWVFRTIALAPTFVVLGVALGVFIGGGILRRLKRGRPDTWLYRQLQWRIVTRHPLMAGWVGGHVLISRSGFWSTRRSMR
;
A
#
# COMPACT_ATOMS: atom_id res chain seq x y z
N MET A 1 -30.22 15.65 -12.18
CA MET A 1 -28.79 16.03 -12.18
C MET A 1 -28.19 15.54 -13.48
N SER A 2 -27.96 16.47 -14.40
CA SER A 2 -27.60 16.23 -15.80
C SER A 2 -26.09 15.96 -15.93
N GLU A 3 -25.71 14.72 -16.24
CA GLU A 3 -24.30 14.29 -16.41
C GLU A 3 -23.62 14.84 -17.69
N GLN A 4 -24.30 15.59 -18.54
CA GLN A 4 -23.83 15.92 -19.88
C GLN A 4 -23.02 17.22 -20.02
N GLN A 5 -22.66 17.89 -18.91
CA GLN A 5 -22.16 19.28 -18.97
C GLN A 5 -20.62 19.44 -19.04
N HIS A 6 -19.84 18.36 -19.19
CA HIS A 6 -18.37 18.42 -19.08
C HIS A 6 -17.56 18.13 -20.35
N VAL A 7 -18.21 17.76 -21.46
CA VAL A 7 -17.55 17.48 -22.74
C VAL A 7 -17.60 18.75 -23.60
N ARG A 8 -16.43 19.30 -23.94
CA ARG A 8 -16.28 20.45 -24.83
C ARG A 8 -16.60 20.00 -26.26
N ALA A 9 -17.03 20.93 -27.12
CA ALA A 9 -17.36 20.66 -28.53
C ALA A 9 -16.22 19.97 -29.30
N ASP A 10 -14.97 20.15 -28.85
CA ASP A 10 -13.76 19.50 -29.39
C ASP A 10 -13.55 18.05 -28.92
N GLY A 11 -14.54 17.43 -28.26
CA GLY A 11 -14.46 16.08 -27.70
C GLY A 11 -13.59 15.95 -26.45
N THR A 12 -13.05 17.05 -25.94
CA THR A 12 -12.17 17.06 -24.75
C THR A 12 -12.94 17.35 -23.48
N VAL A 13 -12.56 16.68 -22.39
CA VAL A 13 -13.22 16.84 -21.09
C VAL A 13 -12.62 18.04 -20.36
N THR A 14 -13.45 18.94 -19.84
CA THR A 14 -13.02 20.17 -19.14
C THR A 14 -12.34 19.94 -17.80
N PHE A 15 -12.39 18.71 -17.28
CA PHE A 15 -11.72 18.30 -16.05
C PHE A 15 -10.70 17.20 -16.33
N LEU A 16 -9.54 17.30 -15.68
CA LEU A 16 -8.58 16.21 -15.68
C LEU A 16 -9.05 15.13 -14.69
N PRO A 17 -9.33 13.88 -15.13
CA PRO A 17 -9.85 12.83 -14.26
C PRO A 17 -8.81 12.38 -13.22
N HIS A 18 -8.74 13.10 -12.10
CA HIS A 18 -7.76 12.83 -11.07
C HIS A 18 -8.05 11.53 -10.29
N ARG A 19 -9.28 11.01 -10.40
CA ARG A 19 -9.71 9.72 -9.82
C ARG A 19 -9.14 8.52 -10.57
N LEU A 20 -8.82 8.66 -11.87
CA LEU A 20 -8.36 7.55 -12.69
C LEU A 20 -6.94 7.08 -12.31
N ASN A 21 -6.11 8.03 -11.86
CA ASN A 21 -4.73 7.74 -11.47
C ASN A 21 -4.59 7.37 -9.99
N ARG A 22 -5.70 7.29 -9.24
CA ARG A 22 -5.70 6.90 -7.83
C ARG A 22 -6.09 5.44 -7.71
N HIS A 23 -5.29 4.68 -6.98
CA HIS A 23 -5.62 3.28 -6.69
C HIS A 23 -6.94 3.20 -5.93
N PRO A 24 -7.89 2.34 -6.39
CA PRO A 24 -9.17 2.21 -5.73
C PRO A 24 -9.01 1.59 -4.35
N VAL A 25 -9.88 2.01 -3.44
CA VAL A 25 -9.97 1.45 -2.10
C VAL A 25 -10.83 0.20 -2.17
N VAL A 26 -10.30 -0.95 -1.75
CA VAL A 26 -10.98 -2.25 -1.90
C VAL A 26 -11.71 -2.65 -0.61
N VAL A 27 -10.99 -2.73 0.52
CA VAL A 27 -11.55 -3.22 1.79
C VAL A 27 -11.18 -2.27 2.93
N ARG A 28 -12.18 -1.75 3.66
CA ARG A 28 -11.96 -0.95 4.90
C ARG A 28 -11.06 0.29 4.80
N GLY A 29 -10.76 0.80 3.62
CA GLY A 29 -9.79 1.89 3.46
C GLY A 29 -8.42 1.46 2.93
N LEU A 30 -8.21 0.15 2.76
CA LEU A 30 -7.01 -0.45 2.17
C LEU A 30 -7.10 -0.42 0.64
N THR A 31 -6.00 -0.07 -0.01
CA THR A 31 -5.81 -0.36 -1.45
C THR A 31 -5.54 -1.86 -1.63
N ALA A 32 -5.66 -2.35 -2.87
CA ALA A 32 -5.40 -3.76 -3.17
C ALA A 32 -3.99 -4.21 -2.71
N ASP A 33 -2.97 -3.39 -2.97
CA ASP A 33 -1.59 -3.69 -2.59
C ASP A 33 -1.39 -3.82 -1.08
N GLU A 34 -2.06 -2.94 -0.33
CA GLU A 34 -1.97 -2.94 1.14
C GLU A 34 -2.70 -4.13 1.75
N LEU A 35 -3.82 -4.51 1.14
CA LEU A 35 -4.56 -5.71 1.51
C LEU A 35 -3.69 -6.94 1.31
N TRP A 36 -2.96 -7.05 0.19
CA TRP A 36 -2.04 -8.17 -0.05
C TRP A 36 -0.92 -8.24 0.98
N ILE A 37 -0.28 -7.11 1.31
CA ILE A 37 0.78 -7.06 2.34
C ILE A 37 0.22 -7.45 3.71
N CYS A 38 -0.94 -6.90 4.07
CA CYS A 38 -1.59 -7.18 5.34
C CYS A 38 -2.02 -8.66 5.45
N CYS A 39 -2.66 -9.19 4.41
CA CYS A 39 -3.06 -10.58 4.29
C CYS A 39 -1.84 -11.51 4.37
N GLY A 40 -0.78 -11.24 3.61
CA GLY A 40 0.44 -12.04 3.62
C GLY A 40 1.11 -12.07 4.99
N LEU A 41 1.27 -10.91 5.65
CA LEU A 41 1.92 -10.83 6.96
C LEU A 41 1.10 -11.53 8.05
N SER A 42 -0.21 -11.31 8.05
CA SER A 42 -1.12 -11.90 9.05
C SER A 42 -1.37 -13.38 8.81
N GLY A 43 -1.43 -13.83 7.56
CA GLY A 43 -1.47 -15.23 7.19
C GLY A 43 -0.19 -15.97 7.56
N ALA A 44 0.98 -15.35 7.33
CA ALA A 44 2.26 -15.89 7.78
C ALA A 44 2.33 -15.99 9.31
N ALA A 45 1.89 -14.96 10.04
CA ALA A 45 1.79 -15.01 11.50
C ALA A 45 0.81 -16.10 11.98
N GLY A 46 -0.34 -16.23 11.32
CA GLY A 46 -1.32 -17.28 11.58
C GLY A 46 -0.74 -18.68 11.33
N LEU A 47 0.05 -18.86 10.28
CA LEU A 47 0.72 -20.13 9.99
C LEU A 47 1.82 -20.44 11.01
N LEU A 48 2.61 -19.44 11.41
CA LEU A 48 3.66 -19.59 12.43
C LEU A 48 3.10 -20.03 13.78
N VAL A 49 1.87 -19.64 14.11
CA VAL A 49 1.15 -20.09 15.32
C VAL A 49 0.44 -21.43 15.06
N GLY A 50 -0.22 -21.56 13.91
CA GLY A 50 -1.03 -22.71 13.55
C GLY A 50 -0.24 -23.98 13.30
N ALA A 51 0.98 -23.89 12.75
CA ALA A 51 1.81 -25.05 12.45
C ALA A 51 2.32 -25.76 13.73
N PRO A 52 2.88 -25.06 14.74
CA PRO A 52 3.22 -25.68 16.02
C PRO A 52 2.00 -26.31 16.71
N LEU A 53 0.86 -25.61 16.74
CA LEU A 53 -0.37 -26.15 17.33
C LEU A 53 -0.85 -27.39 16.59
N SER A 54 -0.85 -27.36 15.26
CA SER A 54 -1.20 -28.50 14.42
C SER A 54 -0.35 -29.73 14.73
N TRP A 55 0.95 -29.54 15.02
CA TRP A 55 1.84 -30.63 15.39
C TRP A 55 1.49 -31.16 16.78
N VAL A 56 1.36 -30.29 17.78
CA VAL A 56 1.05 -30.66 19.17
C VAL A 56 -0.27 -31.45 19.26
N PHE A 57 -1.32 -30.98 18.58
CA PHE A 57 -2.63 -31.62 18.58
C PHE A 57 -2.81 -32.70 17.51
N ARG A 58 -1.75 -33.04 16.75
CA ARG A 58 -1.77 -34.02 15.64
C ARG A 58 -2.90 -33.77 14.63
N THR A 59 -3.38 -32.52 14.51
CA THR A 59 -4.55 -32.15 13.72
C THR A 59 -4.14 -31.17 12.64
N ILE A 60 -4.00 -31.65 11.40
CA ILE A 60 -3.54 -30.87 10.24
C ILE A 60 -4.49 -29.70 9.93
N ALA A 61 -5.78 -29.84 10.24
CA ALA A 61 -6.78 -28.81 9.99
C ALA A 61 -6.55 -27.52 10.79
N LEU A 62 -5.79 -27.55 11.88
CA LEU A 62 -5.53 -26.35 12.69
C LEU A 62 -4.69 -25.32 11.93
N ALA A 63 -3.71 -25.76 11.12
CA ALA A 63 -2.84 -24.85 10.39
C ALA A 63 -3.62 -23.89 9.45
N PRO A 64 -4.48 -24.36 8.51
CA PRO A 64 -5.27 -23.46 7.68
C PRO A 64 -6.31 -22.64 8.46
N THR A 65 -6.88 -23.16 9.55
CA THR A 65 -7.82 -22.40 10.39
C THR A 65 -7.16 -21.18 11.02
N PHE A 66 -5.96 -21.35 11.59
CA PHE A 66 -5.21 -20.23 12.17
C PHE A 66 -4.71 -19.23 11.13
N VAL A 67 -4.42 -19.67 9.89
CA VAL A 67 -4.14 -18.77 8.78
C VAL A 67 -5.34 -17.89 8.48
N VAL A 68 -6.53 -18.48 8.26
CA VAL A 68 -7.76 -17.73 7.95
C VAL A 68 -8.12 -16.78 9.09
N LEU A 69 -8.03 -17.26 10.34
CA LEU A 69 -8.28 -16.45 11.53
C LEU A 69 -7.28 -15.28 11.63
N GLY A 70 -6.00 -15.56 11.41
CA GLY A 70 -4.92 -14.58 11.37
C GLY A 70 -5.18 -13.50 10.31
N VAL A 71 -5.52 -13.89 9.08
CA VAL A 71 -5.87 -12.97 8.00
C VAL A 71 -7.08 -12.10 8.35
N ALA A 72 -8.15 -12.70 8.85
CA ALA A 72 -9.36 -11.96 9.22
C ALA A 72 -9.08 -10.90 10.29
N LEU A 73 -8.38 -11.28 11.37
CA LEU A 73 -7.97 -10.36 12.44
C LEU A 73 -6.98 -9.32 11.94
N GLY A 74 -6.00 -9.74 11.14
CA GLY A 74 -4.97 -8.89 10.57
C GLY A 74 -5.55 -7.80 9.67
N VAL A 75 -6.45 -8.16 8.75
CA VAL A 75 -7.13 -7.18 7.89
C VAL A 75 -8.06 -6.28 8.70
N PHE A 76 -8.77 -6.82 9.70
CA PHE A 76 -9.67 -6.05 10.55
C PHE A 76 -8.92 -4.96 11.34
N ILE A 77 -7.85 -5.36 12.04
CA ILE A 77 -7.05 -4.49 12.90
C ILE A 77 -6.13 -3.61 12.05
N GLY A 78 -5.42 -4.22 11.10
CA GLY A 78 -4.50 -3.56 10.17
C GLY A 78 -5.19 -2.49 9.32
N GLY A 79 -6.39 -2.76 8.82
CA GLY A 79 -7.19 -1.74 8.13
C GLY A 79 -7.57 -0.57 9.04
N GLY A 80 -7.89 -0.82 10.31
CA GLY A 80 -8.18 0.23 11.29
C GLY A 80 -6.97 1.09 11.65
N ILE A 81 -5.80 0.47 11.84
CA ILE A 81 -4.53 1.17 12.10
C ILE A 81 -4.11 1.96 10.86
N LEU A 82 -4.13 1.34 9.69
CA LEU A 82 -3.70 1.98 8.45
C LEU A 82 -4.60 3.17 8.09
N ARG A 83 -5.91 3.07 8.31
CA ARG A 83 -6.84 4.18 8.12
C ARG A 83 -6.52 5.37 9.04
N ARG A 84 -6.02 5.12 10.25
CA ARG A 84 -5.55 6.18 11.17
C ARG A 84 -4.23 6.78 10.70
N LEU A 85 -3.27 5.94 10.30
CA LEU A 85 -1.95 6.38 9.82
C LEU A 85 -2.04 7.17 8.50
N LYS A 86 -3.00 6.83 7.64
CA LYS A 86 -3.25 7.52 6.37
C LYS A 86 -3.97 8.86 6.49
N ARG A 87 -4.43 9.28 7.68
CA ARG A 87 -5.12 10.57 7.82
C ARG A 87 -4.18 11.72 7.42
N GLY A 88 -4.56 12.47 6.38
CA GLY A 88 -3.80 13.61 5.87
C GLY A 88 -2.53 13.24 5.10
N ARG A 89 -2.32 11.96 4.76
CA ARG A 89 -1.15 11.50 3.99
C ARG A 89 -1.57 11.13 2.55
N PRO A 90 -0.66 11.27 1.57
CA PRO A 90 -0.95 10.91 0.18
C PRO A 90 -1.13 9.40 -0.02
N ASP A 91 -1.85 9.00 -1.07
CA ASP A 91 -2.29 7.61 -1.29
C ASP A 91 -1.12 6.61 -1.41
N THR A 92 0.00 7.01 -2.00
CA THR A 92 1.22 6.17 -2.17
C THR A 92 2.19 6.26 -0.99
N TRP A 93 1.79 6.91 0.11
CA TRP A 93 2.68 7.16 1.24
C TRP A 93 3.22 5.88 1.87
N LEU A 94 2.39 4.86 2.10
CA LEU A 94 2.82 3.63 2.77
C LEU A 94 3.95 2.94 2.01
N TYR A 95 3.74 2.73 0.71
CA TYR A 95 4.73 2.11 -0.16
C TYR A 95 6.04 2.92 -0.18
N ARG A 96 5.95 4.24 -0.38
CA ARG A 96 7.14 5.12 -0.39
C ARG A 96 7.86 5.15 0.95
N GLN A 97 7.13 5.16 2.06
CA GLN A 97 7.71 5.16 3.39
C GLN A 97 8.41 3.83 3.69
N LEU A 98 7.82 2.70 3.27
CA LEU A 98 8.42 1.39 3.42
C LEU A 98 9.67 1.26 2.55
N GLN A 99 9.60 1.69 1.29
CA GLN A 99 10.73 1.76 0.37
C GLN A 99 11.86 2.61 0.96
N TRP A 100 11.56 3.82 1.45
CA TRP A 100 12.53 4.67 2.11
C TRP A 100 13.16 3.97 3.33
N ARG A 101 12.34 3.36 4.20
CA ARG A 101 12.82 2.68 5.41
C ARG A 101 13.71 1.49 5.10
N ILE A 102 13.39 0.71 4.06
CA ILE A 102 14.21 -0.42 3.61
C ILE A 102 15.54 0.09 3.06
N VAL A 103 15.53 1.10 2.20
CA VAL A 103 16.74 1.68 1.61
C VAL A 103 17.67 2.26 2.69
N THR A 104 17.12 2.97 3.68
CA THR A 104 17.91 3.56 4.78
C THR A 104 18.46 2.51 5.74
N ARG A 105 17.74 1.43 6.02
CA ARG A 105 18.18 0.39 6.98
C ARG A 105 18.99 -0.73 6.37
N HIS A 106 18.72 -1.09 5.12
CA HIS A 106 19.31 -2.23 4.43
C HIS A 106 19.76 -1.81 3.02
N PRO A 107 20.90 -1.10 2.90
CA PRO A 107 21.37 -0.57 1.61
C PRO A 107 21.63 -1.66 0.58
N LEU A 108 21.96 -2.88 1.00
CA LEU A 108 22.12 -4.05 0.11
C LEU A 108 20.80 -4.47 -0.56
N MET A 109 19.66 -4.22 0.09
CA MET A 109 18.33 -4.52 -0.44
C MET A 109 17.76 -3.36 -1.26
N ALA A 110 18.47 -2.23 -1.37
CA ALA A 110 17.99 -1.04 -2.07
C ALA A 110 17.74 -1.32 -3.57
N GLY A 111 18.51 -2.23 -4.18
CA GLY A 111 18.30 -2.60 -5.59
C GLY A 111 17.05 -3.41 -5.88
N TRP A 112 16.58 -4.18 -4.90
CA TRP A 112 15.39 -5.02 -5.04
C TRP A 112 14.09 -4.22 -4.91
N VAL A 113 14.14 -3.11 -4.17
CA VAL A 113 12.97 -2.23 -3.93
C VAL A 113 13.00 -0.97 -4.79
N GLY A 114 13.86 -0.92 -5.83
CA GLY A 114 13.96 0.24 -6.72
C GLY A 114 14.39 1.53 -6.02
N GLY A 115 15.14 1.41 -4.92
CA GLY A 115 15.55 2.52 -4.06
C GLY A 115 16.37 3.59 -4.77
N HIS A 116 17.01 3.25 -5.88
CA HIS A 116 17.81 4.16 -6.71
C HIS A 116 16.98 5.27 -7.36
N VAL A 117 15.68 5.04 -7.56
CA VAL A 117 14.75 6.01 -8.16
C VAL A 117 14.23 6.99 -7.09
N LEU A 118 14.46 6.70 -5.80
CA LEU A 118 13.93 7.50 -4.71
C LEU A 118 14.75 8.78 -4.53
N ILE A 119 14.12 9.93 -4.78
CA ILE A 119 14.73 11.24 -4.57
C ILE A 119 14.81 11.50 -3.05
N SER A 120 15.96 11.24 -2.44
CA SER A 120 16.25 11.52 -1.02
C SER A 120 16.92 12.87 -0.77
N ARG A 121 17.34 13.55 -1.84
CA ARG A 121 17.99 14.86 -1.78
C ARG A 121 16.98 15.97 -1.50
N SER A 122 17.25 16.76 -0.48
CA SER A 122 16.60 18.06 -0.26
C SER A 122 17.50 19.17 -0.79
N GLY A 123 16.93 20.17 -1.45
CA GLY A 123 17.67 21.33 -1.94
C GLY A 123 16.73 22.49 -2.25
N PHE A 124 17.29 23.68 -2.38
CA PHE A 124 16.53 24.86 -2.79
C PHE A 124 16.24 24.79 -4.29
N TRP A 125 14.99 25.03 -4.66
CA TRP A 125 14.62 25.18 -6.06
C TRP A 125 15.13 26.54 -6.56
N SER A 126 16.04 26.54 -7.54
CA SER A 126 16.43 27.75 -8.25
C SER A 126 15.95 27.69 -9.69
N THR A 127 15.05 28.59 -10.08
CA THR A 127 14.66 28.79 -11.48
C THR A 127 15.63 29.74 -12.15
N ARG A 128 16.79 29.25 -12.59
CA ARG A 128 17.66 30.03 -13.48
C ARG A 128 17.24 29.71 -14.92
N ARG A 129 16.56 30.63 -15.60
CA ARG A 129 16.43 30.54 -17.06
C ARG A 129 17.80 30.83 -17.65
N SER A 130 18.39 29.83 -18.31
CA SER A 130 19.54 30.06 -19.18
C SER A 130 19.05 30.89 -20.37
N MET A 131 19.35 32.19 -20.38
CA MET A 131 19.34 32.95 -21.62
C MET A 131 20.52 32.44 -22.44
N ARG A 132 20.22 31.78 -23.56
CA ARG A 132 21.17 31.64 -24.67
C ARG A 132 21.07 32.90 -25.52
#